data_AF-Q29PK5-F1
#
_entry.id   AF-Q29PK5-F1
#
_cell.length_a   1.000
_cell.length_b   1.000
_cell.length_c   1.000
_cell.angle_alpha   90.00
_cell.angle_beta   90.00
_cell.angle_gamma   90.00
#
_symmetry.space_group_name_H-M   'P 1'
#
loop_
_entity.id
_entity.type
_entity.pdbx_description
1 polymer ?
#
loop_
_entity_poly.entity_id
_entity_poly.type
_entity_poly.pdbx_seq_one_letter_code
_entity_poly.pdbx_strand_id
1 'polypeptide(L)'
;MGPESKPVFKFPMHDTHLNKSLRNLKVACVLALMAPIGLYVFHNAPRKAKYKTFYSHYDPMDAFERMMRGGYLSSCPPGSGGKKDKKDSKDKKK
;
A
#
# COMPACT_ATOMS: atom_id res chain seq x y z
N MET A 1 64.33 25.57 -14.54
CA MET A 1 62.90 25.88 -14.36
C MET A 1 62.26 25.91 -15.73
N GLY A 2 61.55 24.85 -16.11
CA GLY A 2 60.83 24.79 -17.39
C GLY A 2 59.56 25.67 -17.33
N PRO A 3 59.02 26.10 -18.48
CA PRO A 3 57.84 26.96 -18.51
C PRO A 3 56.60 26.17 -18.05
N GLU A 4 55.99 26.61 -16.96
CA GLU A 4 54.67 26.16 -16.48
C GLU A 4 53.62 26.42 -17.58
N SER A 5 53.13 25.35 -18.21
CA SER A 5 52.07 25.44 -19.21
C SER A 5 50.73 25.69 -18.51
N LYS A 6 50.12 26.86 -18.75
CA LYS A 6 48.81 27.21 -18.21
C LYS A 6 47.78 26.14 -18.59
N PRO A 7 46.96 25.63 -17.65
CA PRO A 7 45.95 24.63 -17.98
C PRO A 7 44.96 25.22 -18.97
N VAL A 8 44.85 24.60 -20.15
CA VAL A 8 43.87 24.97 -21.18
C VAL A 8 42.51 24.40 -20.78
N PHE A 9 41.93 24.95 -19.72
CA PHE A 9 40.57 24.62 -19.33
C PHE A 9 39.59 25.48 -20.12
N LYS A 10 38.86 24.87 -21.06
CA LYS A 10 37.85 25.56 -21.87
C LYS A 10 36.46 25.12 -21.43
N PHE A 11 35.71 26.04 -20.83
CA PHE A 11 34.31 25.77 -20.48
C PHE A 11 33.48 25.57 -21.75
N PRO A 12 32.52 24.63 -21.75
CA PRO A 12 31.55 24.54 -22.83
C PRO A 12 30.71 25.81 -22.86
N MET A 13 30.83 26.60 -23.95
CA MET A 13 30.13 27.87 -24.12
C MET A 13 28.80 27.75 -24.91
N HIS A 14 28.59 26.65 -25.63
CA HIS A 14 27.39 26.43 -26.45
C HIS A 14 26.47 25.37 -25.83
N ASP A 15 25.17 25.47 -26.11
CA ASP A 15 24.11 24.50 -25.75
C ASP A 15 23.95 24.16 -24.26
N THR A 16 24.58 24.93 -23.37
CA THR A 16 24.51 24.73 -21.91
C THR A 16 23.07 24.80 -21.40
N HIS A 17 22.28 25.75 -21.92
CA HIS A 17 20.87 25.88 -21.57
C HIS A 17 20.03 24.70 -22.11
N LEU A 18 20.24 24.31 -23.37
CA LEU A 18 19.52 23.21 -24.01
C LEU A 18 19.79 21.89 -23.27
N ASN A 19 21.06 21.60 -22.97
CA ASN A 19 21.45 20.40 -22.23
C ASN A 19 20.87 20.37 -20.81
N LYS A 20 20.79 21.53 -20.15
CA LYS A 20 20.15 21.65 -18.82
C LYS A 20 18.65 21.38 -18.91
N SER A 21 17.97 21.93 -19.92
CA SER A 21 16.53 21.72 -20.15
C SER A 21 16.21 20.26 -20.48
N LEU A 22 16.99 19.60 -21.34
CA LEU A 22 16.81 18.18 -21.66
C LEU A 22 17.03 17.29 -20.43
N ARG A 23 18.02 17.62 -19.60
CA ARG A 23 18.26 16.89 -18.34
C ARG A 23 17.08 17.05 -17.38
N ASN A 24 16.53 18.25 -17.26
CA ASN A 24 15.34 18.50 -16.43
C ASN A 24 14.12 17.76 -16.96
N LEU A 25 13.89 17.78 -18.27
CA LEU A 25 12.81 17.04 -18.92
C LEU A 25 12.90 15.54 -18.62
N LYS A 26 14.10 14.96 -18.77
CA LYS A 26 14.35 13.55 -18.47
C LYS A 26 14.01 13.22 -17.01
N VAL A 27 14.44 14.05 -16.07
CA VAL A 27 14.14 13.86 -14.64
C VAL A 27 12.63 14.00 -14.38
N ALA A 28 11.98 14.99 -14.99
CA ALA A 28 10.54 15.21 -14.85
C ALA A 28 9.73 14.01 -15.35
N CYS A 29 10.08 13.45 -16.52
CA CYS A 29 9.43 12.24 -17.04
C CYS A 29 9.59 11.04 -16.11
N VAL A 30 10.80 10.83 -15.55
CA VAL A 30 11.03 9.73 -14.60
C VAL A 30 10.18 9.92 -13.34
N LEU A 31 10.16 11.13 -12.77
CA LEU A 31 9.35 11.41 -11.58
C LEU A 31 7.85 11.27 -11.85
N ALA A 32 7.38 11.71 -13.02
CA ALA A 32 5.99 11.59 -13.44
C ALA A 32 5.53 10.12 -13.55
N LEU A 33 6.42 9.21 -13.96
CA LEU A 33 6.13 7.78 -13.99
C LEU A 33 6.25 7.13 -12.61
N MET A 34 7.19 7.56 -11.78
CA MET A 34 7.40 7.01 -10.44
C MET A 34 6.28 7.37 -9.46
N ALA A 35 5.71 8.58 -9.56
CA ALA A 35 4.63 9.04 -8.69
C ALA A 35 3.38 8.11 -8.67
N PRO A 36 2.77 7.75 -9.82
CA PRO A 36 1.62 6.85 -9.83
C PRO A 36 1.97 5.42 -9.41
N ILE A 37 3.18 4.94 -9.71
CA ILE A 37 3.67 3.64 -9.24
C ILE A 37 3.75 3.64 -7.71
N GLY A 38 4.31 4.70 -7.12
CA GLY A 38 4.37 4.87 -5.67
C GLY A 38 2.97 4.86 -5.04
N LEU A 39 2.04 5.63 -5.58
CA LEU A 39 0.65 5.65 -5.10
C LEU A 39 -0.02 4.27 -5.22
N TYR A 40 0.23 3.54 -6.31
CA TYR A 40 -0.30 2.20 -6.47
C TYR A 40 0.25 1.23 -5.41
N VAL A 41 1.57 1.21 -5.21
CA VAL A 41 2.23 0.28 -4.28
C VAL A 41 1.89 0.61 -2.83
N PHE A 42 1.90 1.89 -2.43
CA PHE A 42 1.72 2.28 -1.03
C PHE A 42 0.27 2.48 -0.61
N HIS A 43 -0.65 2.74 -1.54
CA HIS A 43 -2.05 3.01 -1.20
C HIS A 43 -3.00 1.95 -1.76
N ASN A 44 -2.94 1.68 -3.07
CA ASN A 44 -3.93 0.82 -3.72
C ASN A 44 -3.70 -0.67 -3.45
N ALA A 45 -2.45 -1.13 -3.56
CA ALA A 45 -2.08 -2.51 -3.31
C ALA A 45 -2.38 -2.98 -1.87
N PRO A 46 -1.98 -2.27 -0.79
CA PRO A 46 -2.27 -2.72 0.56
C PRO A 46 -3.76 -2.69 0.88
N ARG A 47 -4.52 -1.74 0.33
CA ARG A 47 -5.98 -1.73 0.45
C ARG A 47 -6.58 -2.99 -0.15
N LYS A 48 -6.25 -3.34 -1.39
CA LYS A 48 -6.71 -4.57 -2.04
C LYS A 48 -6.28 -5.82 -1.25
N ALA A 49 -5.05 -5.85 -0.74
CA ALA A 49 -4.55 -6.95 0.07
C ALA A 49 -5.37 -7.12 1.36
N LYS A 50 -5.64 -6.04 2.10
CA LYS A 50 -6.47 -6.05 3.32
C LYS A 50 -7.86 -6.61 3.07
N TYR A 51 -8.53 -6.16 2.00
CA TYR A 51 -9.84 -6.68 1.62
C TYR A 51 -9.78 -8.17 1.27
N LYS A 52 -8.77 -8.60 0.50
CA LYS A 52 -8.57 -10.00 0.15
C LYS A 52 -8.35 -10.88 1.40
N THR A 53 -7.49 -10.44 2.32
CA THR A 53 -7.20 -11.19 3.56
C THR A 53 -8.38 -11.22 4.52
N PHE A 54 -9.19 -10.17 4.55
CA PHE A 54 -10.39 -10.15 5.37
C PHE A 54 -11.36 -11.23 4.89
N TYR A 55 -11.70 -11.23 3.60
CA TYR A 55 -12.68 -12.16 3.05
C TYR A 55 -12.17 -13.58 2.80
N SER A 56 -10.86 -13.84 2.84
CA SER A 56 -10.33 -15.20 2.67
C SER A 56 -10.66 -16.13 3.83
N HIS A 57 -10.91 -15.59 5.03
CA HIS A 57 -11.22 -16.35 6.24
C HIS A 57 -12.48 -15.84 6.95
N TYR A 58 -13.27 -14.98 6.30
CA TYR A 58 -14.46 -14.41 6.90
C TYR A 58 -15.60 -15.42 6.92
N ASP A 59 -16.04 -15.81 8.12
CA ASP A 59 -17.29 -16.56 8.30
C ASP A 59 -18.44 -15.58 8.61
N PRO A 60 -19.40 -15.40 7.70
CA PRO A 60 -20.51 -14.48 7.90
C PRO A 60 -21.41 -14.86 9.08
N MET A 61 -21.54 -16.15 9.39
CA MET A 61 -22.43 -16.61 10.46
C MET A 61 -21.84 -16.35 11.84
N ASP A 62 -20.53 -16.56 12.03
CA ASP A 62 -19.84 -16.20 13.27
C ASP A 62 -19.87 -14.67 13.51
N ALA A 63 -19.62 -13.87 12.46
CA ALA A 63 -19.70 -12.42 12.57
C ALA A 63 -21.12 -11.93 12.92
N PHE A 64 -22.15 -12.53 12.32
CA PHE A 64 -23.54 -12.25 12.62
C PHE A 64 -23.91 -12.61 14.06
N GLU A 65 -23.52 -13.80 14.53
CA GLU A 65 -23.76 -14.23 15.91
C GLU A 65 -23.08 -13.30 16.93
N ARG A 66 -21.87 -12.81 16.63
CA ARG A 66 -21.19 -11.79 17.45
C ARG A 66 -21.97 -10.47 17.50
N MET A 67 -22.47 -10.00 16.35
CA MET A 67 -23.27 -8.77 16.28
C MET A 67 -24.62 -8.90 17.00
N MET A 68 -25.25 -10.06 16.89
CA MET A 68 -26.51 -10.39 17.56
C MET A 68 -26.34 -10.49 19.07
N ARG A 69 -25.29 -11.17 19.55
CA ARG A 69 -24.95 -11.23 20.99
C ARG A 69 -24.54 -9.86 21.54
N GLY A 70 -23.93 -9.02 20.70
CA GLY A 70 -23.61 -7.64 21.03
C GLY A 70 -24.83 -6.71 21.08
N GLY A 71 -26.02 -7.18 20.71
CA GLY A 71 -27.25 -6.38 20.73
C GLY A 71 -27.27 -5.26 19.68
N TYR A 72 -26.40 -5.32 18.66
CA TYR A 72 -26.33 -4.30 17.60
C TYR A 72 -27.50 -4.39 16.61
N LEU A 73 -28.26 -5.49 16.62
CA LEU A 73 -29.34 -5.76 15.67
C LEU A 73 -30.70 -5.50 16.32
N SER A 74 -31.40 -4.44 15.87
CA SER A 74 -32.78 -4.16 16.29
C SER A 74 -33.76 -5.25 15.82
N SER A 75 -33.51 -5.84 14.66
CA SER A 75 -34.33 -6.93 14.09
C SER A 75 -34.12 -8.29 14.79
N CYS A 76 -33.06 -8.44 15.58
CA CYS A 76 -32.68 -9.69 16.23
C CYS A 76 -32.28 -9.40 17.68
N PRO A 77 -33.27 -9.22 18.58
CA PRO A 77 -32.99 -8.85 19.96
C PRO A 77 -32.07 -9.86 20.66
N PRO A 78 -31.20 -9.39 21.57
CA PRO A 78 -30.22 -10.25 22.25
C PRO A 78 -30.94 -11.38 23.00
N GLY A 79 -30.83 -12.61 22.49
CA GLY A 79 -31.49 -13.79 23.04
C GLY A 79 -32.34 -14.60 22.05
N SER A 80 -32.63 -14.11 20.84
CA SER A 80 -33.37 -14.88 19.82
C SER A 80 -32.49 -15.84 18.99
N GLY A 81 -31.19 -15.93 19.30
CA GLY A 81 -30.21 -16.72 18.56
C GLY A 81 -30.11 -18.12 19.13
N GLY A 82 -30.31 -19.15 18.30
CA GLY A 82 -30.27 -20.55 18.72
C GLY A 82 -29.03 -20.87 19.57
N LYS A 83 -29.25 -21.58 20.69
CA LYS A 83 -28.19 -22.09 21.56
C LYS A 83 -27.27 -23.01 20.73
N LYS A 84 -26.11 -22.52 20.31
CA LYS A 84 -25.01 -23.41 19.89
C LYS A 84 -24.42 -24.05 21.13
N ASP A 85 -24.76 -25.30 21.35
CA ASP A 85 -24.23 -26.15 22.41
C ASP A 85 -22.70 -26.21 22.37
N LYS A 86 -22.12 -26.20 23.57
CA LYS A 86 -20.70 -26.43 23.87
C LYS A 86 -20.18 -27.74 23.26
N LYS A 87 -19.68 -27.76 22.02
CA LYS A 87 -19.02 -28.96 21.47
C LYS A 87 -17.59 -28.78 20.95
N ASP A 88 -17.12 -27.57 20.68
CA ASP A 88 -15.77 -27.40 20.09
C ASP A 88 -14.63 -27.12 21.09
N SER A 89 -14.89 -27.14 22.40
CA SER A 89 -13.81 -26.99 23.41
C SER A 89 -13.15 -28.31 23.83
N LYS A 90 -13.53 -29.47 23.27
CA LYS A 90 -13.01 -30.78 23.73
C LYS A 90 -11.89 -31.38 22.87
N ASP A 91 -11.62 -30.88 21.66
CA ASP A 91 -10.65 -31.47 20.73
C ASP A 91 -9.26 -30.79 20.67
N LYS A 92 -8.98 -29.80 21.53
CA LYS A 92 -7.63 -29.20 21.65
C LYS A 92 -6.82 -29.70 22.86
N LYS A 93 -7.21 -30.84 23.44
CA LYS A 93 -6.48 -31.49 24.54
C LYS A 93 -6.36 -32.99 24.26
N LYS A 94 -5.55 -33.35 23.27
CA LYS A 94 -4.90 -34.66 23.18
C LYS A 94 -3.56 -34.52 22.48
#